data_AF-A0A3M1JBB7-F1
#
_entry.id   AF-A0A3M1JBB7-F1
#
_cell.length_a   1.000
_cell.length_b   1.000
_cell.length_c   1.000
_cell.angle_alpha   90.00
_cell.angle_beta   90.00
_cell.angle_gamma   90.00
#
_symmetry.space_group_name_H-M   'P 1'
#
loop_
_entity.id
_entity.type
_entity.pdbx_description
1 polymer ?
#
loop_
_entity_poly.entity_id
_entity_poly.type
_entity_poly.pdbx_seq_one_letter_code
_entity_poly.pdbx_strand_id
1 'polypeptide(L)'
;MLARILLVSALSMLFGLASYAQLDYTNLDNWLLHPDKPSSLLRNYNLDVAVVGPDLSVDSIILIENNAQINTGIDVFWVHPTFGGSLEEIKTTPLGELPAGLLSRIAVAQGGLLAKYGRFYAPRYRQASPLTFFVNGQDSLQATTLAAAYADVKAAFLN
;
A
#
# COMPACT_ATOMS: atom_id res chain seq x y z
N MET A 1 47.27 11.73 42.68
CA MET A 1 45.90 11.16 42.63
C MET A 1 45.34 11.45 41.24
N LEU A 2 45.63 10.57 40.27
CA LEU A 2 45.24 10.76 38.86
C LEU A 2 43.87 10.12 38.61
N ALA A 3 42.89 10.94 38.25
CA ALA A 3 41.60 10.48 37.76
C ALA A 3 41.75 9.93 36.34
N ARG A 4 41.47 8.64 36.15
CA ARG A 4 41.33 8.01 34.83
C ARG A 4 39.93 8.37 34.31
N ILE A 5 39.87 9.22 33.29
CA ILE A 5 38.64 9.46 32.52
C ILE A 5 38.57 8.35 31.46
N LEU A 6 37.62 7.43 31.66
CA LEU A 6 37.24 6.44 30.66
C LEU A 6 36.33 7.15 29.65
N LEU A 7 36.85 7.42 28.45
CA LEU A 7 36.03 7.89 27.34
C LEU A 7 35.32 6.66 26.75
N VAL A 8 34.05 6.44 27.14
CA VAL A 8 33.20 5.45 26.48
C VAL A 8 32.71 6.09 25.19
N SER A 9 33.38 5.76 24.08
CA SER A 9 32.91 6.05 22.73
C SER A 9 31.59 5.31 22.54
N ALA A 10 30.47 6.02 22.59
CA ALA A 10 29.19 5.51 22.13
C ALA A 10 29.32 5.27 20.63
N LEU A 11 29.56 4.00 20.26
CA LEU A 11 29.50 3.54 18.89
C LEU A 11 28.02 3.56 18.50
N SER A 12 27.56 4.71 18.02
CA SER A 12 26.30 4.84 17.32
C SER A 12 26.35 3.84 16.16
N MET A 13 25.64 2.73 16.28
CA MET A 13 25.32 1.89 15.13
C MET A 13 24.57 2.78 14.16
N LEU A 14 25.29 3.30 13.17
CA LEU A 14 24.74 3.85 11.94
C LEU A 14 24.07 2.69 11.22
N PHE A 15 22.85 2.35 11.64
CA PHE A 15 21.87 1.88 10.70
C PHE A 15 21.69 3.04 9.73
N GLY A 16 22.32 2.95 8.57
CA GLY A 16 22.10 3.85 7.45
C GLY A 16 20.64 3.73 7.02
N LEU A 17 19.75 4.41 7.73
CA LEU A 17 18.45 4.76 7.23
C LEU A 17 18.74 5.73 6.09
N ALA A 18 18.76 5.21 4.86
CA ALA A 18 18.60 6.06 3.70
C ALA A 18 17.36 6.95 3.98
N SER A 19 17.60 8.23 4.20
CA SER A 19 16.54 9.21 4.42
C SER A 19 15.85 9.41 3.08
N TYR A 20 14.84 8.58 2.84
CA TYR A 20 13.92 8.85 1.75
C TYR A 20 12.98 9.96 2.21
N ALA A 21 12.77 10.97 1.36
CA ALA A 21 11.73 11.96 1.60
C ALA A 21 10.40 11.21 1.77
N GLN A 22 9.79 11.36 2.95
CA GLN A 22 8.51 10.75 3.26
C GLN A 22 7.44 11.36 2.36
N LEU A 23 6.58 10.51 1.79
CA LEU A 23 5.46 10.97 0.97
C LEU A 23 4.43 11.71 1.83
N ASP A 24 3.89 12.80 1.30
CA ASP A 24 2.84 13.59 1.94
C ASP A 24 1.45 13.01 1.63
N TYR A 25 0.83 12.34 2.60
CA TYR A 25 -0.50 11.76 2.45
C TYR A 25 -1.66 12.72 2.69
N THR A 26 -1.38 14.00 2.99
CA THR A 26 -2.40 15.06 2.87
C THR A 26 -2.70 15.38 1.41
N ASN A 27 -1.76 15.09 0.50
CA ASN A 27 -1.98 15.15 -0.92
C ASN A 27 -2.78 13.93 -1.42
N LEU A 28 -4.02 14.16 -1.87
CA LEU A 28 -4.91 13.13 -2.39
C LEU A 28 -4.35 12.40 -3.63
N ASP A 29 -3.36 12.94 -4.34
CA ASP A 29 -2.69 12.25 -5.46
C ASP A 29 -1.89 11.02 -5.03
N ASN A 30 -1.49 10.97 -3.75
CA ASN A 30 -0.81 9.82 -3.15
C ASN A 30 -1.78 8.71 -2.72
N TRP A 31 -3.08 8.85 -3.01
CA TRP A 31 -4.10 7.83 -2.73
C TRP A 31 -4.62 7.18 -4.02
N LEU A 32 -4.77 5.85 -4.03
CA LEU A 32 -5.53 5.15 -5.06
C LEU A 32 -7.01 5.42 -4.85
N LEU A 33 -7.46 5.25 -3.60
CA LEU A 33 -8.82 5.44 -3.13
C LEU A 33 -8.76 6.19 -1.80
N HIS A 34 -9.59 7.21 -1.66
CA HIS A 34 -9.78 7.96 -0.42
C HIS A 34 -11.21 8.51 -0.44
N PRO A 35 -11.94 8.58 0.68
CA PRO A 35 -13.33 9.05 0.68
C PRO A 35 -13.49 10.45 0.07
N ASP A 36 -12.52 11.32 0.35
CA ASP A 36 -12.50 12.71 -0.15
C ASP A 36 -11.88 12.86 -1.54
N LYS A 37 -11.42 11.77 -2.19
CA LYS A 37 -10.85 11.83 -3.54
C LYS A 37 -11.96 11.76 -4.60
N PRO A 38 -12.26 12.85 -5.33
CA PRO A 38 -13.46 12.94 -6.16
C PRO A 38 -13.40 12.06 -7.42
N SER A 39 -12.21 11.73 -7.92
CA SER A 39 -11.96 11.04 -9.19
C SER A 39 -11.54 9.57 -9.04
N SER A 40 -11.78 8.95 -7.87
CA SER A 40 -11.38 7.57 -7.66
C SER A 40 -12.24 6.60 -8.50
N LEU A 41 -11.60 5.57 -9.08
CA LEU A 41 -12.30 4.62 -9.95
C LEU A 41 -13.47 3.96 -9.21
N LEU A 42 -13.24 3.48 -7.98
CA LEU A 42 -14.24 2.79 -7.16
C LEU A 42 -15.51 3.61 -6.96
N ARG A 43 -15.45 4.95 -6.94
CA ARG A 43 -16.63 5.81 -6.77
C ARG A 43 -17.71 5.57 -7.82
N ASN A 44 -17.30 5.19 -9.03
CA ASN A 44 -18.19 5.06 -10.17
C ASN A 44 -18.57 3.60 -10.48
N TYR A 45 -18.23 2.66 -9.59
CA TYR A 45 -18.49 1.23 -9.79
C TYR A 45 -19.28 0.66 -8.60
N ASN A 46 -20.39 0.00 -8.90
CA ASN A 46 -20.98 -0.97 -7.99
C ASN A 46 -20.42 -2.35 -8.35
N LEU A 47 -20.01 -3.10 -7.34
CA LEU A 47 -19.38 -4.41 -7.51
C LEU A 47 -20.38 -5.51 -7.16
N ASP A 48 -21.50 -5.50 -7.89
CA ASP A 48 -22.55 -6.49 -7.74
C ASP A 48 -22.02 -7.89 -8.08
N VAL A 49 -22.50 -8.90 -7.35
CA VAL A 49 -22.03 -10.28 -7.48
C VAL A 49 -23.06 -11.08 -8.26
N ALA A 50 -22.64 -11.61 -9.41
CA ALA A 50 -23.45 -12.56 -10.17
C ALA A 50 -23.34 -13.96 -9.57
N VAL A 51 -24.49 -14.60 -9.32
CA VAL A 51 -24.57 -16.03 -9.03
C VAL A 51 -24.71 -16.75 -10.36
N VAL A 52 -23.73 -17.59 -10.69
CA VAL A 52 -23.65 -18.29 -11.97
C VAL A 52 -23.99 -19.76 -11.75
N GLY A 53 -24.99 -20.25 -12.50
CA GLY A 53 -25.47 -21.62 -12.45
C GLY A 53 -24.52 -22.60 -13.14
N PRO A 54 -24.76 -23.93 -13.01
CA PRO A 54 -23.94 -24.96 -13.65
C PRO A 54 -23.91 -24.89 -15.19
N ASP A 55 -24.93 -24.26 -15.80
CA ASP A 55 -25.03 -24.02 -17.24
C ASP A 55 -24.33 -22.72 -17.70
N LEU A 56 -23.62 -22.06 -16.79
CA LEU A 56 -22.94 -20.76 -16.99
C LEU A 56 -23.87 -19.57 -17.21
N SER A 57 -25.18 -19.75 -17.02
CA SER A 57 -26.12 -18.63 -17.02
C SER A 57 -26.09 -17.88 -15.67
N VAL A 58 -26.51 -16.61 -15.68
CA VAL A 58 -26.65 -15.82 -14.46
C VAL A 58 -28.02 -16.12 -13.84
N ASP A 59 -28.02 -16.81 -12.71
CA ASP A 59 -29.24 -17.16 -11.98
C ASP A 59 -29.81 -15.95 -11.23
N SER A 60 -28.93 -15.14 -10.63
CA SER A 60 -29.31 -13.94 -9.88
C SER A 60 -28.14 -12.96 -9.72
N ILE A 61 -28.46 -11.73 -9.34
CA ILE A 61 -27.49 -10.69 -8.99
C ILE A 61 -27.69 -10.30 -7.53
N ILE A 62 -26.60 -10.34 -6.75
CA ILE A 62 -26.54 -9.79 -5.40
C ILE A 62 -26.03 -8.36 -5.53
N LEU A 63 -26.91 -7.39 -5.27
CA LEU A 63 -26.55 -5.98 -5.27
C LEU A 63 -25.65 -5.65 -4.08
N ILE A 64 -24.55 -4.94 -4.33
CA ILE A 64 -23.60 -4.51 -3.31
C ILE A 64 -23.58 -2.99 -3.29
N GLU A 65 -24.11 -2.41 -2.22
CA GLU A 65 -24.01 -0.97 -1.99
C GLU A 65 -22.56 -0.54 -1.86
N ASN A 66 -22.20 0.54 -2.53
CA ASN A 66 -20.87 1.12 -2.46
C ASN A 66 -20.83 2.23 -1.40
N ASN A 67 -20.31 1.89 -0.23
CA ASN A 67 -20.17 2.81 0.90
C ASN A 67 -18.77 3.46 0.99
N ALA A 68 -17.95 3.43 -0.07
CA ALA A 68 -16.57 3.93 -0.05
C ALA A 68 -16.42 5.40 0.39
N GLN A 69 -17.48 6.20 0.28
CA GLN A 69 -17.51 7.61 0.70
C GLN A 69 -18.47 7.88 1.86
N ILE A 70 -19.15 6.84 2.36
CA ILE A 70 -20.20 6.97 3.38
C ILE A 70 -19.62 6.60 4.74
N ASN A 71 -19.80 7.49 5.72
CA ASN A 71 -19.46 7.17 7.10
C ASN A 71 -20.54 6.25 7.70
N THR A 72 -20.28 4.94 7.64
CA THR A 72 -21.11 3.90 8.27
C THR A 72 -20.73 3.65 9.73
N GLY A 73 -19.70 4.34 10.26
CA GLY A 73 -19.01 3.99 11.50
C GLY A 73 -17.89 2.96 11.32
N ILE A 74 -17.64 2.50 10.08
CA ILE A 74 -16.54 1.58 9.74
C ILE A 74 -15.62 2.24 8.70
N ASP A 75 -14.32 2.11 8.93
CA ASP A 75 -13.27 2.48 7.99
C ASP A 75 -12.56 1.23 7.47
N VAL A 76 -12.39 1.17 6.15
CA VAL A 76 -11.72 0.07 5.45
C VAL A 76 -10.35 0.54 4.98
N PHE A 77 -9.31 -0.01 5.58
CA PHE A 77 -7.92 0.24 5.18
C PHE A 77 -7.42 -0.92 4.33
N TRP A 78 -7.00 -0.62 3.10
CA TRP A 78 -6.56 -1.64 2.16
C TRP A 78 -5.18 -1.33 1.61
N VAL A 79 -4.26 -2.26 1.80
CA VAL A 79 -2.88 -2.21 1.27
C VAL A 79 -2.82 -3.14 0.08
N HIS A 80 -2.54 -2.59 -1.10
CA HIS A 80 -2.44 -3.38 -2.33
C HIS A 80 -1.22 -4.32 -2.28
N PRO A 81 -1.20 -5.45 -3.02
CA PRO A 81 0.01 -6.24 -3.16
C PRO A 81 1.10 -5.51 -3.97
N THR A 82 2.34 -6.00 -3.87
CA THR A 82 3.43 -5.64 -4.79
C THR A 82 3.01 -5.93 -6.23
N PHE A 83 3.13 -4.92 -7.10
CA PHE A 83 2.78 -5.04 -8.51
C PHE A 83 3.95 -4.64 -9.39
N GLY A 84 4.35 -5.53 -10.30
CA GLY A 84 5.46 -5.27 -11.22
C GLY A 84 6.78 -5.01 -10.47
N GLY A 85 7.75 -4.45 -11.18
CA GLY A 85 9.09 -4.18 -10.65
C GLY A 85 10.13 -5.20 -11.10
N SER A 86 11.38 -4.96 -10.71
CA SER A 86 12.52 -5.76 -11.17
C SER A 86 12.50 -7.18 -10.59
N LEU A 87 12.73 -8.17 -11.45
CA LEU A 87 13.13 -9.52 -11.03
C LEU A 87 14.65 -9.71 -11.03
N GLU A 88 15.40 -8.65 -11.35
CA GLU A 88 16.86 -8.71 -11.50
C GLU A 88 17.58 -8.01 -10.34
N GLU A 89 16.89 -7.12 -9.62
CA GLU A 89 17.50 -6.29 -8.58
C GLU A 89 16.54 -6.08 -7.39
N ILE A 90 17.06 -6.20 -6.17
CA ILE A 90 16.36 -5.83 -4.93
C ILE A 90 16.41 -4.30 -4.79
N LYS A 91 15.28 -3.65 -5.02
CA LYS A 91 15.14 -2.19 -4.89
C LYS A 91 13.72 -1.77 -4.55
N THR A 92 13.54 -0.48 -4.28
CA THR A 92 12.21 0.14 -4.30
C THR A 92 11.94 0.76 -5.66
N THR A 93 10.68 0.71 -6.10
CA THR A 93 10.20 1.46 -7.26
C THR A 93 9.54 2.74 -6.75
N PRO A 94 10.02 3.93 -7.16
CA PRO A 94 9.43 5.22 -6.81
C PRO A 94 7.95 5.31 -7.20
N LEU A 95 7.17 6.09 -6.43
CA LEU A 95 5.73 6.18 -6.65
C LEU A 95 5.35 6.69 -8.05
N GLY A 96 6.14 7.62 -8.60
CA GLY A 96 5.93 8.21 -9.92
C GLY A 96 6.15 7.24 -11.09
N GLU A 97 6.87 6.14 -10.86
CA GLU A 97 7.12 5.10 -11.87
C GLU A 97 6.06 4.01 -11.86
N LEU A 98 5.20 3.98 -10.83
CA LEU A 98 4.14 2.98 -10.72
C LEU A 98 2.93 3.39 -11.59
N PRO A 99 2.37 2.45 -12.39
CA PRO A 99 1.27 2.75 -13.29
C PRO A 99 -0.04 2.95 -12.52
N ALA A 100 -0.35 4.21 -12.17
CA ALA A 100 -1.47 4.57 -11.31
C ALA A 100 -2.81 3.99 -11.79
N GLY A 101 -3.09 4.02 -13.10
CA GLY A 101 -4.33 3.48 -13.66
C GLY A 101 -4.48 1.96 -13.48
N LEU A 102 -3.37 1.22 -13.54
CA LEU A 102 -3.38 -0.23 -13.32
C LEU A 102 -3.54 -0.54 -11.83
N LEU A 103 -2.83 0.18 -10.96
CA LEU A 103 -3.00 0.05 -9.52
C LEU A 103 -4.44 0.36 -9.07
N SER A 104 -5.09 1.38 -9.63
CA SER A 104 -6.50 1.68 -9.34
C SER A 104 -7.43 0.54 -9.76
N ARG A 105 -7.17 -0.12 -10.90
CA ARG A 105 -7.97 -1.28 -11.35
C ARG A 105 -7.76 -2.49 -10.44
N ILE A 106 -6.52 -2.74 -10.00
CA ILE A 106 -6.20 -3.78 -9.02
C ILE A 106 -6.92 -3.50 -7.70
N ALA A 107 -6.93 -2.25 -7.24
CA ALA A 107 -7.66 -1.86 -6.03
C ALA A 107 -9.16 -2.15 -6.13
N VAL A 108 -9.79 -1.80 -7.25
CA VAL A 108 -11.20 -2.12 -7.48
C VAL A 108 -11.43 -3.63 -7.55
N ALA A 109 -10.60 -4.36 -8.29
CA ALA A 109 -10.79 -5.80 -8.52
C ALA A 109 -10.56 -6.65 -7.26
N GLN A 110 -9.60 -6.30 -6.41
CA GLN A 110 -9.20 -7.10 -5.25
C GLN A 110 -9.76 -6.58 -3.93
N GLY A 111 -9.80 -5.25 -3.76
CA GLY A 111 -10.24 -4.61 -2.52
C GLY A 111 -11.66 -4.04 -2.60
N GLY A 112 -12.13 -3.70 -3.81
CA GLY A 112 -13.34 -2.88 -3.98
C GLY A 112 -14.60 -3.47 -3.36
N LEU A 113 -14.76 -4.80 -3.32
CA LEU A 113 -15.94 -5.45 -2.69
C LEU A 113 -16.07 -5.12 -1.20
N LEU A 114 -14.99 -4.73 -0.53
CA LEU A 114 -15.01 -4.34 0.87
C LEU A 114 -15.59 -2.92 1.06
N ALA A 115 -15.77 -2.14 -0.01
CA ALA A 115 -16.39 -0.81 0.02
C ALA A 115 -17.79 -0.80 0.60
N LYS A 116 -18.50 -1.93 0.59
CA LYS A 116 -19.83 -2.07 1.22
C LYS A 116 -19.84 -1.84 2.72
N TYR A 117 -18.69 -1.99 3.38
CA TYR A 117 -18.61 -1.83 4.83
C TYR A 117 -18.52 -0.37 5.27
N GLY A 118 -17.93 0.52 4.46
CA GLY A 118 -17.77 1.93 4.82
C GLY A 118 -16.68 2.66 4.05
N ARG A 119 -16.20 3.76 4.64
CA ARG A 119 -15.20 4.65 4.03
C ARG A 119 -13.94 3.89 3.66
N PHE A 120 -13.48 4.04 2.42
CA PHE A 120 -12.41 3.21 1.87
C PHE A 120 -11.12 4.00 1.67
N TYR A 121 -10.03 3.50 2.26
CA TYR A 121 -8.71 4.12 2.26
C TYR A 121 -7.69 3.16 1.65
N ALA A 122 -7.14 3.51 0.49
CA ALA A 122 -6.06 2.78 -0.16
C ALA A 122 -4.97 3.74 -0.63
N PRO A 123 -3.83 3.82 0.08
CA PRO A 123 -2.72 4.65 -0.34
C PRO A 123 -2.03 4.06 -1.56
N ARG A 124 -1.39 4.93 -2.33
CA ARG A 124 -0.28 4.55 -3.18
C ARG A 124 0.99 4.66 -2.34
N TYR A 125 1.95 3.78 -2.57
CA TYR A 125 3.21 3.81 -1.84
C TYR A 125 4.32 3.18 -2.69
N ARG A 126 5.58 3.44 -2.35
CA ARG A 126 6.72 2.83 -3.06
C ARG A 126 6.74 1.33 -2.83
N GLN A 127 7.00 0.57 -3.88
CA GLN A 127 6.95 -0.89 -3.80
C GLN A 127 8.36 -1.49 -3.77
N ALA A 128 8.58 -2.43 -2.85
CA ALA A 128 9.72 -3.33 -2.94
C ALA A 128 9.58 -4.20 -4.20
N SER A 129 10.66 -4.38 -4.95
CA SER A 129 10.74 -5.28 -6.10
C SER A 129 10.31 -6.71 -5.72
N PRO A 130 9.69 -7.48 -6.62
CA PRO A 130 9.33 -8.86 -6.31
C PRO A 130 10.53 -9.72 -5.92
N LEU A 131 11.71 -9.47 -6.49
CA LEU A 131 12.95 -10.20 -6.14
C LEU A 131 13.27 -10.14 -4.64
N THR A 132 12.87 -9.06 -3.95
CA THR A 132 13.02 -8.89 -2.50
C THR A 132 12.43 -10.06 -1.72
N PHE A 133 11.42 -10.75 -2.25
CA PHE A 133 10.73 -11.85 -1.56
C PHE A 133 11.21 -13.25 -2.01
N PHE A 134 12.04 -13.34 -3.05
CA PHE A 134 12.41 -14.63 -3.66
C PHE A 134 13.88 -15.01 -3.50
N VAL A 135 14.77 -14.06 -3.18
CA VAL A 135 16.20 -14.32 -2.99
C VAL A 135 16.50 -14.66 -1.53
N ASN A 136 17.42 -15.60 -1.32
CA ASN A 136 17.95 -15.93 0.01
C ASN A 136 19.35 -15.31 0.20
N GLY A 137 19.71 -15.00 1.44
CA GLY A 137 21.06 -14.53 1.78
C GLY A 137 21.31 -13.05 1.49
N GLN A 138 20.25 -12.25 1.34
CA GLN A 138 20.30 -10.79 1.13
C GLN A 138 19.54 -10.03 2.23
N ASP A 139 19.48 -10.61 3.43
CA ASP A 139 18.58 -10.21 4.52
C ASP A 139 18.67 -8.72 4.86
N SER A 140 19.88 -8.15 4.92
CA SER A 140 20.07 -6.72 5.20
C SER A 140 19.48 -5.83 4.11
N LEU A 141 19.69 -6.17 2.84
CA LEU A 141 19.17 -5.39 1.72
C LEU A 141 17.66 -5.54 1.58
N GLN A 142 17.13 -6.74 1.83
CA GLN A 142 15.70 -7.01 1.91
C GLN A 142 15.05 -6.19 3.03
N ALA A 143 15.62 -6.21 4.23
CA ALA A 143 15.11 -5.46 5.37
C ALA A 143 15.06 -3.96 5.08
N THR A 144 16.13 -3.36 4.56
CA THR A 144 16.14 -1.93 4.19
C THR A 144 15.12 -1.60 3.11
N THR A 145 14.97 -2.46 2.10
CA THR A 145 14.02 -2.27 1.00
C THR A 145 12.57 -2.35 1.47
N LEU A 146 12.26 -3.35 2.30
CA LEU A 146 10.93 -3.52 2.90
C LEU A 146 10.60 -2.41 3.89
N ALA A 147 11.57 -1.98 4.70
CA ALA A 147 11.40 -0.87 5.64
C ALA A 147 11.05 0.43 4.91
N ALA A 148 11.67 0.70 3.76
CA ALA A 148 11.35 1.85 2.93
C ALA A 148 9.92 1.81 2.37
N ALA A 149 9.48 0.66 1.84
CA ALA A 149 8.11 0.49 1.36
C ALA A 149 7.06 0.58 2.49
N TYR A 150 7.36 -0.03 3.65
CA TYR A 150 6.51 0.01 4.83
C TYR A 150 6.37 1.40 5.43
N ALA A 151 7.43 2.23 5.40
CA ALA A 151 7.39 3.59 5.93
C ALA A 151 6.29 4.44 5.26
N ASP A 152 6.08 4.27 3.96
CA ASP A 152 5.01 4.95 3.23
C ASP A 152 3.61 4.48 3.67
N VAL A 153 3.41 3.16 3.81
CA VAL A 153 2.13 2.60 4.30
C VAL A 153 1.83 3.11 5.71
N LYS A 154 2.85 3.14 6.58
CA LYS A 154 2.73 3.67 7.94
C LYS A 154 2.36 5.16 7.91
N ALA A 155 3.02 5.95 7.07
CA ALA A 155 2.72 7.37 6.92
C ALA A 155 1.29 7.63 6.43
N ALA A 156 0.74 6.76 5.58
CA ALA A 156 -0.62 6.93 5.07
C ALA A 156 -1.72 6.81 6.15
N PHE A 157 -1.51 5.97 7.16
CA PHE A 157 -2.57 5.62 8.12
C PHE A 157 -2.36 6.15 9.54
N LEU A 158 -1.18 6.69 9.84
CA LEU A 158 -0.86 7.24 11.17
C LEU A 158 -0.67 8.75 11.18
N ASN A 159 -0.95 9.44 10.08
CA ASN A 159 -0.99 10.90 10.01
C ASN A 159 -2.31 11.44 10.58
#